data_AF-A0A950WF77-F1
#
_entry.id   AF-A0A950WF77-F1
#
_cell.length_a   1.000
_cell.length_b   1.000
_cell.length_c   1.000
_cell.angle_alpha   90.00
_cell.angle_beta   90.00
_cell.angle_gamma   90.00
#
_symmetry.space_group_name_H-M   'P 1'
#
loop_
_entity.id
_entity.type
_entity.pdbx_description
1 polymer ?
#
loop_
_entity_poly.entity_id
_entity_poly.type
_entity_poly.pdbx_seq_one_letter_code
_entity_poly.pdbx_strand_id
1 'polypeptide(L)'
;MIDRESSSVLVRVWLLGTFRAERRNNDGNWEAIDKSAWDKNYARQLFVRLLCAINRRAARSDIIDDLWSERPLQLAEKYLNNASSRLASILGHEHLLQSFGPHGSGGYGLAGQERLWTDIDACECLLQEVERRGRTCSDAMLLLEQASQYFERGAMLEGESGQWCLAHRTEKEAAMRCCLIWLAEGYEAQGMLWHARKQYRTLLALNPFDEDILCRLLALLHRHGMIHEAHDLYEETKRRFMEERLSLTPATKKLAEKFTTEALSPDLYLAPPLALQSA
;
A
#
# COMPACT_ATOMS: atom_id res chain seq x y z
N MET A 1 11.42 -7.32 12.75
CA MET A 1 10.83 -6.05 12.27
C MET A 1 11.53 -4.92 13.01
N ILE A 2 12.02 -3.91 12.29
CA ILE A 2 12.71 -2.78 12.92
C ILE A 2 11.65 -1.83 13.48
N ASP A 3 11.72 -1.57 14.79
CA ASP A 3 10.91 -0.53 15.43
C ASP A 3 11.43 0.86 15.03
N ARG A 4 10.53 1.72 14.58
CA ARG A 4 10.84 3.11 14.20
C ARG A 4 11.34 3.94 15.38
N GLU A 5 11.03 3.55 16.62
CA GLU A 5 11.50 4.24 17.83
C GLU A 5 12.88 3.76 18.31
N SER A 6 13.44 2.72 17.67
CA SER A 6 14.79 2.23 17.97
C SER A 6 15.81 3.38 17.96
N SER A 7 16.72 3.38 18.93
CA SER A 7 17.78 4.39 19.05
C SER A 7 18.76 4.36 17.88
N SER A 8 18.82 3.27 17.12
CA SER A 8 19.63 3.17 15.91
C SER A 8 19.03 3.93 14.72
N VAL A 9 17.72 4.21 14.74
CA VAL A 9 17.02 4.92 13.67
C VAL A 9 17.25 6.42 13.84
N LEU A 10 17.87 7.00 12.81
CA LEU A 10 18.26 8.41 12.75
C LEU A 10 17.29 9.24 11.93
N VAL A 11 16.63 8.64 10.95
CA VAL A 11 15.63 9.31 10.10
C VAL A 11 14.46 8.37 9.90
N ARG A 12 13.24 8.92 9.94
CA ARG A 12 12.00 8.21 9.63
C ARG A 12 11.25 8.94 8.52
N VAL A 13 10.80 8.18 7.53
CA VAL A 13 10.17 8.70 6.32
C VAL A 13 8.84 7.99 6.10
N TRP A 14 7.90 8.78 5.61
CA TRP A 14 6.55 8.37 5.34
C TRP A 14 6.23 8.68 3.89
N LEU A 15 6.05 7.63 3.09
CA LEU A 15 5.86 7.67 1.66
C LEU A 15 4.45 7.20 1.24
N LEU A 16 3.72 6.48 2.10
CA LEU A 16 2.32 6.10 1.86
C LEU A 16 1.40 7.28 2.24
N GLY A 17 0.88 7.99 1.24
CA GLY A 17 0.21 9.28 1.42
C GLY A 17 1.17 10.46 1.28
N THR A 18 0.81 11.58 1.91
CA THR A 18 1.63 12.80 1.84
C THR A 18 3.02 12.57 2.44
N PHE A 19 4.06 12.95 1.69
CA PHE A 19 5.46 12.85 2.10
C PHE A 19 5.73 13.58 3.42
N ARG A 20 6.30 12.86 4.38
CA ARG A 20 6.79 13.41 5.65
C ARG A 20 8.12 12.76 5.99
N ALA A 21 9.02 13.54 6.55
CA ALA A 21 10.28 13.04 7.08
C ALA A 21 10.59 13.71 8.42
N GLU A 22 11.16 12.94 9.33
CA GLU A 22 11.67 13.42 10.60
C GLU A 22 13.06 12.86 10.84
N ARG A 23 13.90 13.66 11.49
CA ARG A 23 15.25 13.27 11.85
C ARG A 23 15.44 13.36 13.35
N ARG A 24 16.30 12.49 13.87
CA ARG A 24 16.71 12.52 15.27
C ARG A 24 17.83 13.56 15.42
N ASN A 25 17.65 14.48 16.37
CA ASN A 25 18.65 15.47 16.71
C ASN A 25 19.70 14.90 17.68
N ASN A 26 20.69 15.73 18.05
CA ASN A 26 21.78 15.31 18.94
C ASN A 26 21.30 14.94 20.35
N ASP A 27 20.16 15.50 20.79
CA ASP A 27 19.54 15.20 22.09
C ASP A 27 18.68 13.92 22.04
N GLY A 28 18.59 13.27 20.87
CA GLY A 28 17.84 12.04 20.67
C GLY A 28 16.35 12.26 20.38
N ASN A 29 15.89 13.51 20.24
CA ASN A 29 14.50 13.87 19.97
C ASN A 29 14.20 13.91 18.47
N TRP A 30 12.94 13.63 18.11
CA TRP A 30 12.47 13.70 16.72
C TRP A 30 12.10 15.13 16.32
N GLU A 31 12.69 15.61 15.23
CA GLU A 31 12.41 16.90 14.63
C GLU A 31 11.83 16.72 13.21
N ALA A 32 10.74 17.42 12.92
CA ALA A 32 10.18 17.46 11.57
C ALA A 32 11.10 18.19 10.60
N ILE A 33 11.34 17.57 9.44
CA ILE A 33 12.08 18.22 8.36
C ILE A 33 11.09 19.11 7.60
N ASP A 34 11.23 20.42 7.80
CA ASP A 34 10.35 21.44 7.22
C ASP A 34 10.29 21.36 5.68
N LYS A 35 9.14 21.68 5.10
CA LYS A 35 8.93 21.70 3.65
C LYS A 35 9.95 22.60 2.93
N SER A 36 10.30 23.74 3.52
CA SER A 36 11.29 24.69 3.00
C SER A 36 12.70 24.10 2.88
N ALA A 37 13.04 23.07 3.66
CA ALA A 37 14.33 22.39 3.55
C ALA A 37 14.48 21.69 2.19
N TRP A 38 13.37 21.20 1.64
CA TRP A 38 13.28 20.46 0.38
C TRP A 38 13.11 21.36 -0.86
N ASP A 39 12.75 22.62 -0.67
CA ASP A 39 12.39 23.51 -1.77
C ASP A 39 13.59 23.88 -2.66
N LYS A 40 13.34 23.95 -3.97
CA LYS A 40 14.22 24.51 -5.02
C LYS A 40 15.61 23.84 -5.13
N ASN A 41 15.78 22.59 -4.69
CA ASN A 41 17.11 21.96 -4.66
C ASN A 41 17.17 20.50 -5.16
N TYR A 42 16.08 19.96 -5.70
CA TYR A 42 15.95 18.58 -6.17
C TYR A 42 16.30 17.47 -5.15
N ALA A 43 16.66 17.80 -3.90
CA ALA A 43 17.08 16.83 -2.90
C ALA A 43 15.93 15.86 -2.55
N ARG A 44 14.69 16.36 -2.51
CA ARG A 44 13.51 15.52 -2.28
C ARG A 44 13.31 14.48 -3.39
N GLN A 45 13.44 14.89 -4.65
CA GLN A 45 13.29 13.98 -5.79
C GLN A 45 14.40 12.91 -5.79
N LEU A 46 15.65 13.32 -5.57
CA LEU A 46 16.76 12.38 -5.39
C LEU A 46 16.49 11.41 -4.24
N PHE A 47 16.04 11.93 -3.10
CA PHE A 47 15.81 11.13 -1.90
C PHE A 47 14.74 10.08 -2.13
N VAL A 48 13.56 10.50 -2.62
CA VAL A 48 12.45 9.60 -2.91
C VAL A 48 12.84 8.58 -3.98
N ARG A 49 13.54 8.99 -5.04
CA ARG A 49 14.01 8.08 -6.10
C ARG A 49 14.95 7.01 -5.57
N LEU A 50 15.84 7.36 -4.64
CA LEU A 50 16.72 6.41 -3.96
C LEU A 50 15.93 5.51 -3.01
N LEU A 51 14.96 6.02 -2.25
CA LEU A 51 14.11 5.19 -1.38
C LEU A 51 13.31 4.14 -2.17
N CYS A 52 12.92 4.47 -3.40
CA CYS A 52 12.20 3.55 -4.28
C CYS A 52 13.14 2.62 -5.08
N ALA A 53 14.45 2.84 -5.03
CA ALA A 53 15.41 2.01 -5.75
C ALA A 53 15.59 0.65 -5.06
N ILE A 54 15.86 -0.38 -5.85
CA ILE A 54 16.25 -1.70 -5.33
C ILE A 54 17.49 -1.53 -4.42
N ASN A 55 17.42 -2.08 -3.21
CA ASN A 55 18.44 -1.92 -2.17
C ASN A 55 18.80 -0.46 -1.85
N ARG A 56 17.86 0.46 -2.12
CA ARG A 56 18.01 1.91 -1.98
C ARG A 56 19.26 2.48 -2.65
N ARG A 57 19.64 1.89 -3.78
CA ARG A 57 20.89 2.19 -4.50
C ARG A 57 20.63 2.36 -5.98
N ALA A 58 21.15 3.43 -6.57
CA ALA A 58 21.00 3.72 -8.00
C ALA A 58 22.29 4.29 -8.59
N ALA A 59 22.55 3.94 -9.86
CA ALA A 59 23.67 4.50 -10.61
C ALA A 59 23.41 5.96 -10.98
N ARG A 60 24.46 6.75 -11.21
CA ARG A 60 24.31 8.15 -11.61
C ARG A 60 23.51 8.31 -12.91
N SER A 61 23.76 7.45 -13.89
CA SER A 61 23.03 7.41 -15.16
C SER A 61 21.55 7.26 -14.93
N ASP A 62 21.15 6.24 -14.16
CA ASP A 62 19.73 5.92 -13.95
C ASP A 62 19.02 7.06 -13.21
N ILE A 63 19.69 7.67 -12.23
CA ILE A 63 19.14 8.82 -11.51
C ILE A 63 18.96 10.01 -12.46
N ILE A 64 19.93 10.26 -13.35
CA ILE A 64 19.88 11.35 -14.32
C ILE A 64 18.76 11.12 -15.33
N ASP A 65 18.66 9.92 -15.87
CA ASP A 65 17.65 9.55 -16.86
C ASP A 65 16.24 9.67 -16.25
N ASP A 66 16.03 9.23 -15.02
CA ASP A 66 14.71 9.27 -14.38
C ASP A 66 14.27 10.68 -13.94
N LEU A 67 15.20 11.51 -13.46
CA LEU A 67 14.87 12.82 -12.88
C LEU A 67 15.03 13.98 -13.86
N TRP A 68 15.92 13.84 -14.83
CA TRP A 68 16.33 14.93 -15.73
C TRP A 68 16.55 14.48 -17.18
N SER A 69 15.75 13.54 -17.70
CA SER A 69 15.83 13.01 -19.09
C SER A 69 15.97 14.09 -20.16
N GLU A 70 15.26 15.21 -20.00
CA GLU A 70 15.20 16.31 -20.99
C GLU A 70 16.35 17.32 -20.85
N ARG A 71 17.31 17.10 -19.95
CA ARG A 71 18.39 18.05 -19.66
C ARG A 71 19.71 17.59 -20.27
N PRO A 72 20.57 18.52 -20.73
CA PRO A 72 21.93 18.18 -21.14
C PRO A 72 22.69 17.51 -19.97
N LEU A 73 23.45 16.46 -20.26
CA LEU A 73 24.13 15.63 -19.26
C LEU A 73 24.95 16.45 -18.25
N GLN A 74 25.75 17.41 -18.73
CA GLN A 74 26.58 18.27 -17.86
C GLN A 74 25.75 19.07 -16.84
N LEU A 75 24.55 19.52 -17.25
CA LEU A 75 23.64 20.25 -16.37
C LEU A 75 22.97 19.29 -15.37
N ALA A 76 22.56 18.10 -15.82
CA ALA A 76 21.97 17.08 -14.97
C ALA A 76 22.96 16.58 -13.90
N GLU A 77 24.23 16.37 -14.25
CA GLU A 77 25.28 16.02 -13.30
C GLU A 77 25.49 17.08 -12.22
N LYS A 78 25.44 18.36 -12.60
CA LYS A 78 25.50 19.49 -11.67
C LYS A 78 24.30 19.48 -10.72
N TYR A 79 23.09 19.24 -11.23
CA TYR A 79 21.89 19.11 -10.40
C TYR A 79 21.99 17.93 -9.43
N LEU A 80 22.46 16.78 -9.89
CA LEU A 80 22.67 15.61 -9.05
C LEU A 80 23.65 15.88 -7.91
N ASN A 81 24.79 16.51 -8.18
CA ASN A 81 25.79 16.81 -7.16
C ASN A 81 25.29 17.85 -6.14
N ASN A 82 24.53 18.85 -6.59
CA ASN A 82 23.90 19.82 -5.70
C ASN A 82 22.81 19.16 -4.84
N ALA A 83 21.99 18.30 -5.44
CA ALA A 83 20.92 17.57 -4.76
C ALA A 83 21.48 16.62 -3.70
N SER A 84 22.56 15.89 -4.00
CA SER A 84 23.20 14.97 -3.04
C SER A 84 23.83 15.70 -1.87
N SER A 85 24.56 16.80 -2.13
CA SER A 85 25.16 17.65 -1.09
C SER A 85 24.08 18.23 -0.18
N ARG A 86 22.98 18.71 -0.76
CA ARG A 86 21.86 19.25 -0.01
C ARG A 86 21.12 18.16 0.78
N LEU A 87 20.92 16.99 0.19
CA LEU A 87 20.31 15.84 0.86
C LEU A 87 21.11 15.42 2.09
N ALA A 88 22.44 15.30 1.98
CA ALA A 88 23.31 14.99 3.12
C ALA A 88 23.13 16.01 4.26
N SER A 89 23.08 17.31 3.93
CA SER A 89 22.83 18.37 4.91
C SER A 89 21.44 18.32 5.56
N ILE A 90 20.40 17.97 4.79
CA ILE A 90 19.03 17.82 5.31
C ILE A 90 18.95 16.64 6.27
N LEU A 91 19.51 15.48 5.89
CA LEU A 91 19.52 14.28 6.72
C LEU A 91 20.35 14.47 7.98
N GLY A 92 21.43 15.25 7.91
CA GLY A 92 22.25 15.64 9.07
C GLY A 92 23.14 14.52 9.63
N HIS A 93 23.24 13.39 8.93
CA HIS A 93 24.02 12.21 9.35
C HIS A 93 24.81 11.67 8.16
N GLU A 94 26.15 11.72 8.24
CA GLU A 94 27.05 11.42 7.11
C GLU A 94 26.88 10.00 6.54
N HIS A 95 26.51 9.03 7.38
CA HIS A 95 26.40 7.62 6.96
C HIS A 95 25.07 7.26 6.28
N LEU A 96 24.10 8.18 6.21
CA LEU A 96 22.79 7.91 5.64
C LEU A 96 22.76 7.97 4.11
N LEU A 97 23.67 8.73 3.49
CA LEU A 97 23.81 8.84 2.04
C LEU A 97 25.26 8.56 1.66
N GLN A 98 25.49 7.52 0.87
CA GLN A 98 26.83 7.08 0.49
C GLN A 98 27.00 7.07 -1.02
N SER A 99 28.09 7.65 -1.51
CA SER A 99 28.51 7.48 -2.90
C SER A 99 29.29 6.17 -3.08
N PHE A 100 29.11 5.48 -4.20
CA PHE A 100 29.88 4.28 -4.52
C PHE A 100 30.63 4.42 -5.86
N GLY A 101 31.55 3.49 -6.13
CA GLY A 101 32.40 3.48 -7.32
C GLY A 101 33.68 4.31 -7.17
N PRO A 102 34.59 4.25 -8.15
CA PRO A 102 35.85 4.99 -8.11
C PRO A 102 35.58 6.49 -7.97
N HIS A 103 36.15 7.11 -6.95
CA HIS A 103 35.98 8.54 -6.65
C HIS A 103 34.50 8.98 -6.51
N GLY A 104 33.58 8.07 -6.13
CA GLY A 104 32.15 8.37 -5.96
C GLY A 104 31.37 8.57 -7.27
N SER A 105 31.95 8.15 -8.41
CA SER A 105 31.33 8.31 -9.74
C SER A 105 30.29 7.23 -10.09
N GLY A 106 30.17 6.16 -9.29
CA GLY A 106 29.26 5.05 -9.60
C GLY A 106 27.79 5.35 -9.32
N GLY A 107 27.48 6.10 -8.26
CA GLY A 107 26.10 6.39 -7.87
C GLY A 107 25.95 6.67 -6.39
N TYR A 108 24.70 6.60 -5.91
CA TYR A 108 24.35 6.85 -4.53
C TYR A 108 23.54 5.70 -3.93
N GLY A 109 23.72 5.47 -2.64
CA GLY A 109 22.94 4.55 -1.84
C GLY A 109 22.50 5.19 -0.53
N LEU A 110 21.33 4.81 -0.05
CA LEU A 110 20.85 5.19 1.29
C LEU A 110 21.10 4.06 2.29
N ALA A 111 21.21 4.41 3.57
CA ALA A 111 21.24 3.43 4.64
C ALA A 111 19.95 2.58 4.67
N GLY A 112 20.04 1.40 5.26
CA GLY A 112 18.93 0.48 5.40
C GLY A 112 17.92 0.88 6.46
N GLN A 113 16.88 0.06 6.62
CA GLN A 113 15.76 0.29 7.53
C GLN A 113 16.18 0.48 9.00
N GLU A 114 17.33 -0.08 9.40
CA GLU A 114 17.90 0.00 10.75
C GLU A 114 18.37 1.40 11.16
N ARG A 115 18.64 2.28 10.18
CA ARG A 115 19.10 3.66 10.37
C ARG A 115 18.18 4.70 9.72
N LEU A 116 17.59 4.34 8.57
CA LEU A 116 16.64 5.17 7.83
C LEU A 116 15.35 4.37 7.67
N TRP A 117 14.41 4.58 8.58
CA TRP A 117 13.16 3.85 8.58
C TRP A 117 12.18 4.44 7.55
N THR A 118 11.51 3.60 6.78
CA THR A 118 10.37 3.97 5.92
C THR A 118 9.12 3.18 6.31
N ASP A 119 7.95 3.80 6.15
CA ASP A 119 6.66 3.11 6.29
C ASP A 119 6.45 2.03 5.22
N ILE A 120 6.95 2.24 4.00
CA ILE A 120 6.89 1.23 2.92
C ILE A 120 7.65 -0.03 3.29
N ASP A 121 8.93 0.05 3.67
CA ASP A 121 9.71 -1.14 3.99
C ASP A 121 9.18 -1.83 5.25
N ALA A 122 8.64 -1.07 6.20
CA ALA A 122 7.96 -1.62 7.37
C ALA A 122 6.70 -2.41 6.97
N CYS A 123 5.88 -1.84 6.08
CA CYS A 123 4.70 -2.48 5.52
C CYS A 123 5.06 -3.75 4.73
N GLU A 124 6.10 -3.71 3.89
CA GLU A 124 6.56 -4.88 3.13
C GLU A 124 7.06 -5.99 4.03
N CYS A 125 7.85 -5.65 5.06
CA CYS A 125 8.30 -6.62 6.06
C CYS A 125 7.12 -7.30 6.76
N LEU A 126 6.04 -6.56 7.05
CA LEU A 126 4.81 -7.13 7.62
C LEU A 126 4.15 -8.13 6.65
N LEU A 127 3.96 -7.73 5.39
CA LEU A 127 3.30 -8.57 4.39
C LEU A 127 4.12 -9.83 4.05
N GLN A 128 5.44 -9.73 3.97
CA GLN A 128 6.34 -10.88 3.80
C GLN A 128 6.24 -11.85 4.98
N GLU A 129 6.16 -11.32 6.21
CA GLU A 129 6.02 -12.15 7.40
C GLU A 129 4.65 -12.84 7.47
N VAL A 130 3.59 -12.16 7.04
CA VAL A 130 2.25 -12.76 6.88
C VAL A 130 2.28 -13.91 5.90
N GLU A 131 2.92 -13.73 4.74
CA GLU A 131 3.04 -14.78 3.73
C GLU A 131 3.82 -15.99 4.25
N ARG A 132 4.90 -15.76 5.01
CA ARG A 132 5.70 -16.82 5.63
C ARG A 132 4.92 -17.61 6.70
N ARG A 133 4.07 -16.94 7.48
CA ARG A 133 3.29 -17.58 8.56
C ARG A 133 2.00 -18.26 8.07
N GLY A 134 1.49 -17.82 6.93
CA GLY A 134 0.18 -18.20 6.41
C GLY A 134 -0.88 -17.15 6.73
N ARG A 135 -1.61 -16.75 5.70
CA ARG A 135 -2.48 -15.55 5.68
C ARG A 135 -3.65 -15.57 6.66
N THR A 136 -4.11 -16.75 7.07
CA THR A 136 -5.30 -16.93 7.91
C THR A 136 -5.00 -17.27 9.37
N CYS A 137 -3.72 -17.34 9.76
CA CYS A 137 -3.39 -17.56 11.17
C CYS A 137 -3.67 -16.30 12.00
N SER A 138 -4.00 -16.47 13.29
CA SER A 138 -4.33 -15.35 14.20
C SER A 138 -3.21 -14.30 14.27
N ASP A 139 -1.96 -14.76 14.31
CA ASP A 139 -0.79 -13.88 14.36
C ASP A 139 -0.61 -13.08 13.07
N ALA A 140 -0.97 -13.65 11.92
CA ALA A 140 -0.93 -12.94 10.64
C ALA A 140 -1.96 -11.81 10.58
N MET A 141 -3.10 -11.93 11.27
CA MET A 141 -4.09 -10.86 11.29
C MET A 141 -3.57 -9.58 11.93
N LEU A 142 -2.89 -9.69 13.07
CA LEU A 142 -2.30 -8.51 13.74
C LEU A 142 -1.28 -7.80 12.84
N LEU A 143 -0.47 -8.58 12.10
CA LEU A 143 0.50 -8.02 11.15
C LEU A 143 -0.20 -7.36 9.95
N LEU A 144 -1.27 -7.95 9.45
CA LEU A 144 -2.09 -7.39 8.38
C LEU A 144 -2.79 -6.10 8.79
N GLU A 145 -3.35 -6.03 10.00
CA GLU A 145 -3.98 -4.83 10.54
C GLU A 145 -2.95 -3.69 10.72
N GLN A 146 -1.74 -4.02 11.17
CA GLN A 146 -0.64 -3.06 11.21
C GLN A 146 -0.24 -2.58 9.82
N ALA A 147 -0.19 -3.49 8.84
CA ALA A 147 0.12 -3.13 7.45
C ALA A 147 -0.96 -2.22 6.85
N SER A 148 -2.25 -2.48 7.10
CA SER A 148 -3.35 -1.66 6.59
C SER A 148 -3.32 -0.22 7.11
N GLN A 149 -2.89 -0.01 8.36
CA GLN A 149 -2.76 1.34 8.93
C GLN A 149 -1.78 2.22 8.16
N TYR A 150 -0.76 1.65 7.52
CA TYR A 150 0.14 2.43 6.66
C TYR A 150 -0.55 2.91 5.38
N PHE A 151 -1.41 2.07 4.79
CA PHE A 151 -2.16 2.42 3.57
C PHE A 151 -3.29 3.44 3.82
N GLU A 152 -3.85 3.49 5.03
CA GLU A 152 -4.89 4.47 5.39
C GLU A 152 -4.43 5.93 5.28
N ARG A 153 -3.12 6.18 5.25
CA ARG A 153 -2.56 7.53 5.09
C ARG A 153 -2.72 8.11 3.69
N GLY A 154 -2.92 7.27 2.67
CA GLY A 154 -3.16 7.69 1.29
C GLY A 154 -2.25 7.02 0.26
N ALA A 155 -2.38 7.48 -0.99
CA ALA A 155 -1.64 6.94 -2.12
C ALA A 155 -0.12 7.18 -1.99
N MET A 156 0.69 6.22 -2.42
CA MET A 156 2.13 6.35 -2.39
C MET A 156 2.60 7.62 -3.15
N LEU A 157 3.53 8.36 -2.55
CA LEU A 157 4.10 9.58 -3.10
C LEU A 157 3.02 10.61 -3.46
N GLU A 158 2.02 10.79 -2.62
CA GLU A 158 0.94 11.74 -2.86
C GLU A 158 1.51 13.15 -3.09
N GLY A 159 1.08 13.78 -4.19
CA GLY A 159 1.56 15.10 -4.60
C GLY A 159 2.89 15.12 -5.36
N GLU A 160 3.58 13.98 -5.54
CA GLU A 160 4.72 13.88 -6.47
C GLU A 160 4.25 13.70 -7.91
N SER A 161 5.07 14.14 -8.87
CA SER A 161 4.80 13.98 -10.30
C SER A 161 6.05 13.48 -11.03
N GLY A 162 5.83 12.72 -12.12
CA GLY A 162 6.89 12.09 -12.90
C GLY A 162 6.52 10.67 -13.31
N GLN A 163 6.98 10.25 -14.49
CA GLN A 163 6.68 8.90 -14.99
C GLN A 163 7.29 7.80 -14.11
N TRP A 164 8.48 8.03 -13.56
CA TRP A 164 9.14 7.10 -12.65
C TRP A 164 8.33 6.80 -11.38
N CYS A 165 7.49 7.73 -10.90
CA CYS A 165 6.62 7.51 -9.74
C CYS A 165 5.48 6.51 -10.04
N LEU A 166 5.03 6.42 -11.30
CA LEU A 166 3.84 5.65 -11.65
C LEU A 166 4.05 4.16 -11.42
N ALA A 167 5.21 3.62 -11.82
CA ALA A 167 5.52 2.21 -11.61
C ALA A 167 5.51 1.83 -10.13
N HIS A 168 6.12 2.67 -9.27
CA HIS A 168 6.15 2.44 -7.83
C HIS A 168 4.75 2.56 -7.19
N ARG A 169 3.92 3.52 -7.63
CA ARG A 169 2.54 3.63 -7.15
C ARG A 169 1.73 2.39 -7.48
N THR A 170 1.77 1.94 -8.74
CA THR A 170 1.05 0.73 -9.17
C THR A 170 1.48 -0.49 -8.36
N GLU A 171 2.78 -0.64 -8.11
CA GLU A 171 3.31 -1.74 -7.29
C GLU A 171 2.74 -1.70 -5.87
N LYS A 172 2.69 -0.52 -5.23
CA LYS A 172 2.18 -0.41 -3.85
C LYS A 172 0.66 -0.43 -3.77
N GLU A 173 -0.04 0.01 -4.79
CA GLU A 173 -1.49 -0.19 -4.93
C GLU A 173 -1.83 -1.69 -5.02
N ALA A 174 -1.01 -2.48 -5.75
CA ALA A 174 -1.15 -3.93 -5.78
C ALA A 174 -0.87 -4.56 -4.40
N ALA A 175 0.15 -4.09 -3.67
CA ALA A 175 0.43 -4.55 -2.31
C ALA A 175 -0.71 -4.22 -1.33
N MET A 176 -1.26 -3.01 -1.40
CA MET A 176 -2.44 -2.60 -0.63
C MET A 176 -3.63 -3.50 -0.95
N ARG A 177 -3.88 -3.76 -2.23
CA ARG A 177 -4.95 -4.65 -2.68
C ARG A 177 -4.80 -6.05 -2.08
N CYS A 178 -3.61 -6.62 -2.14
CA CYS A 178 -3.31 -7.92 -1.52
C CYS A 178 -3.55 -7.90 -0.01
N CYS A 179 -3.07 -6.87 0.69
CA CYS A 179 -3.26 -6.70 2.13
C CYS A 179 -4.75 -6.72 2.52
N LEU A 180 -5.58 -5.92 1.83
CA LEU A 180 -7.01 -5.82 2.13
C LEU A 180 -7.76 -7.12 1.80
N ILE A 181 -7.38 -7.84 0.74
CA ILE A 181 -7.94 -9.17 0.45
C ILE A 181 -7.58 -10.17 1.56
N TRP A 182 -6.32 -10.22 1.98
CA TRP A 182 -5.88 -11.14 3.03
C TRP A 182 -6.53 -10.82 4.37
N LEU A 183 -6.74 -9.53 4.69
CA LEU A 183 -7.55 -9.13 5.83
C LEU A 183 -8.99 -9.63 5.72
N ALA A 184 -9.62 -9.48 4.55
CA ALA A 184 -10.98 -9.94 4.34
C ALA A 184 -11.11 -11.46 4.54
N GLU A 185 -10.18 -12.24 3.98
CA GLU A 185 -10.11 -13.69 4.12
C GLU A 185 -9.85 -14.10 5.59
N GLY A 186 -8.97 -13.40 6.29
CA GLY A 186 -8.71 -13.62 7.72
C GLY A 186 -9.93 -13.35 8.59
N TYR A 187 -10.59 -12.20 8.40
CA TYR A 187 -11.82 -11.86 9.10
C TYR A 187 -12.97 -12.85 8.82
N GLU A 188 -13.11 -13.30 7.56
CA GLU A 188 -14.09 -14.31 7.20
C GLU A 188 -13.83 -15.63 7.92
N ALA A 189 -12.57 -16.09 7.97
CA ALA A 189 -12.19 -17.30 8.69
C ALA A 189 -12.50 -17.25 10.19
N GLN A 190 -12.56 -16.05 10.78
CA GLN A 190 -12.94 -15.81 12.18
C GLN A 190 -14.43 -15.50 12.38
N GLY A 191 -15.26 -15.55 11.31
CA GLY A 191 -16.68 -15.23 11.37
C GLY A 191 -16.98 -13.73 11.55
N MET A 192 -15.99 -12.86 11.40
CA MET A 192 -16.12 -11.40 11.54
C MET A 192 -16.62 -10.76 10.24
N LEU A 193 -17.83 -11.12 9.82
CA LEU A 193 -18.36 -10.78 8.49
C LEU A 193 -18.40 -9.28 8.18
N TRP A 194 -18.73 -8.46 9.18
CA TRP A 194 -18.75 -7.00 9.00
C TRP A 194 -17.36 -6.45 8.62
N HIS A 195 -16.31 -6.94 9.28
CA HIS A 195 -14.93 -6.53 9.01
C HIS A 195 -14.48 -7.00 7.63
N ALA A 196 -14.77 -8.25 7.25
CA ALA A 196 -14.45 -8.78 5.93
C ALA A 196 -15.14 -7.97 4.81
N ARG A 197 -16.44 -7.69 4.97
CA ARG A 197 -17.21 -6.87 4.03
C ARG A 197 -16.65 -5.46 3.89
N LYS A 198 -16.24 -4.84 5.00
CA LYS A 198 -15.63 -3.50 4.98
C LYS A 198 -14.41 -3.46 4.06
N GLN A 199 -13.55 -4.47 4.11
CA GLN A 199 -12.35 -4.50 3.26
C GLN A 199 -12.69 -4.60 1.77
N TYR A 200 -13.58 -5.52 1.38
CA TYR A 200 -14.00 -5.63 -0.03
C TYR A 200 -14.72 -4.38 -0.54
N ARG A 201 -15.56 -3.75 0.29
CA ARG A 201 -16.21 -2.49 -0.08
C ARG A 201 -15.22 -1.34 -0.23
N THR A 202 -14.18 -1.30 0.59
CA THR A 202 -13.08 -0.33 0.44
C THR A 202 -12.39 -0.51 -0.90
N LEU A 203 -12.08 -1.76 -1.29
CA LEU A 203 -11.49 -2.06 -2.60
C LEU A 203 -12.41 -1.67 -3.78
N LEU A 204 -13.71 -1.96 -3.70
CA LEU A 204 -14.68 -1.54 -4.74
C LEU A 204 -14.90 -0.03 -4.77
N ALA A 205 -14.73 0.68 -3.66
CA ALA A 205 -14.79 2.14 -3.67
C ALA A 205 -13.58 2.75 -4.39
N LEU A 206 -12.40 2.13 -4.26
CA LEU A 206 -11.17 2.54 -4.95
C LEU A 206 -11.21 2.18 -6.45
N ASN A 207 -11.70 0.98 -6.79
CA ASN A 207 -11.90 0.55 -8.16
C ASN A 207 -13.28 -0.11 -8.32
N PRO A 208 -14.32 0.65 -8.73
CA PRO A 208 -15.67 0.12 -8.92
C PRO A 208 -15.80 -0.97 -9.99
N PHE A 209 -14.78 -1.12 -10.85
CA PHE A 209 -14.78 -2.05 -11.98
C PHE A 209 -13.90 -3.29 -11.73
N ASP A 210 -13.41 -3.50 -10.50
CA ASP A 210 -12.66 -4.72 -10.14
C ASP A 210 -13.63 -5.91 -9.97
N GLU A 211 -13.85 -6.65 -11.07
CA GLU A 211 -14.73 -7.82 -11.09
C GLU A 211 -14.25 -8.96 -10.15
N ASP A 212 -12.95 -9.09 -9.87
CA ASP A 212 -12.44 -10.10 -8.93
C ASP A 212 -12.92 -9.79 -7.51
N ILE A 213 -12.81 -8.53 -7.07
CA ILE A 213 -13.30 -8.10 -5.77
C ILE A 213 -14.82 -8.20 -5.68
N LEU A 214 -15.54 -7.84 -6.76
CA LEU A 214 -16.98 -8.02 -6.83
C LEU A 214 -17.35 -9.50 -6.62
N CYS A 215 -16.72 -10.41 -7.36
CA CYS A 215 -16.99 -11.85 -7.25
C CYS A 215 -16.69 -12.38 -5.84
N ARG A 216 -15.61 -11.92 -5.21
CA ARG A 216 -15.26 -12.27 -3.82
C ARG A 216 -16.32 -11.81 -2.83
N LEU A 217 -16.80 -10.57 -2.96
CA LEU A 217 -17.85 -10.04 -2.08
C LEU A 217 -19.19 -10.76 -2.31
N LEU A 218 -19.58 -11.00 -3.55
CA LEU A 218 -20.79 -11.77 -3.88
C LEU A 218 -20.73 -13.18 -3.29
N ALA A 219 -19.58 -13.86 -3.42
CA ALA A 219 -19.39 -15.20 -2.87
C ALA A 219 -19.45 -15.19 -1.33
N LEU A 220 -18.87 -14.19 -0.66
CA LEU A 220 -18.97 -14.02 0.79
C LEU A 220 -20.43 -13.83 1.22
N LEU A 221 -21.16 -12.91 0.58
CA LEU A 221 -22.56 -12.64 0.90
C LEU A 221 -23.43 -13.89 0.71
N HIS A 222 -23.23 -14.61 -0.38
CA HIS A 222 -23.95 -15.85 -0.67
C HIS A 222 -23.65 -16.94 0.37
N ARG A 223 -22.38 -17.20 0.71
CA ARG A 223 -21.98 -18.19 1.73
C ARG A 223 -22.63 -17.96 3.09
N HIS A 224 -22.91 -16.70 3.43
CA HIS A 224 -23.52 -16.32 4.69
C HIS A 224 -25.04 -16.01 4.58
N GLY A 225 -25.69 -16.44 3.49
CA GLY A 225 -27.15 -16.34 3.33
C GLY A 225 -27.67 -14.92 3.08
N MET A 226 -26.81 -13.95 2.79
CA MET A 226 -27.16 -12.55 2.52
C MET A 226 -27.55 -12.35 1.05
N ILE A 227 -28.49 -13.17 0.56
CA ILE A 227 -28.82 -13.29 -0.88
C ILE A 227 -29.35 -11.98 -1.48
N HIS A 228 -30.26 -11.31 -0.77
CA HIS A 228 -30.81 -10.02 -1.23
C HIS A 228 -29.72 -8.97 -1.39
N GLU A 229 -28.78 -8.88 -0.44
CA GLU A 229 -27.67 -7.93 -0.54
C GLU A 229 -26.71 -8.28 -1.68
N ALA A 230 -26.47 -9.57 -1.93
CA ALA A 230 -25.67 -10.00 -3.08
C ALA A 230 -26.33 -9.62 -4.41
N HIS A 231 -27.66 -9.80 -4.52
CA HIS A 231 -28.42 -9.40 -5.70
C HIS A 231 -28.37 -7.88 -5.93
N ASP A 232 -28.63 -7.09 -4.88
CA ASP A 232 -28.61 -5.63 -4.97
C ASP A 232 -27.23 -5.10 -5.36
N LEU A 233 -26.16 -5.68 -4.79
CA LEU A 233 -24.78 -5.35 -5.16
C LEU A 233 -24.51 -5.65 -6.64
N TYR A 234 -24.94 -6.81 -7.13
CA TYR A 234 -24.73 -7.19 -8.53
C TYR A 234 -25.46 -6.28 -9.50
N GLU A 235 -26.75 -5.99 -9.26
CA GLU A 235 -27.53 -5.10 -10.14
C GLU A 235 -27.00 -3.66 -10.11
N GLU A 236 -26.55 -3.18 -8.93
CA GLU A 236 -25.89 -1.88 -8.82
C GLU A 236 -24.60 -1.82 -9.65
N THR A 237 -23.73 -2.83 -9.54
CA THR A 237 -22.47 -2.85 -10.32
C THR A 237 -22.74 -3.00 -11.81
N LYS A 238 -23.70 -3.84 -12.20
CA LYS A 238 -24.12 -4.01 -13.60
C LYS A 238 -24.63 -2.69 -14.20
N ARG A 239 -25.43 -1.92 -13.45
CA ARG A 239 -25.88 -0.59 -13.84
C ARG A 239 -24.70 0.36 -14.09
N ARG A 240 -23.73 0.41 -13.17
CA ARG A 240 -22.52 1.23 -13.32
C ARG A 240 -21.68 0.84 -14.54
N PHE A 241 -21.52 -0.46 -14.81
CA PHE A 241 -20.82 -0.92 -16.01
C PHE A 241 -21.52 -0.46 -17.29
N MET A 242 -22.86 -0.55 -17.34
CA MET A 242 -23.63 -0.09 -18.49
C MET A 242 -23.51 1.43 -18.71
N GLU A 243 -23.50 2.22 -17.63
CA GLU A 243 -23.30 3.68 -17.68
C GLU A 243 -21.95 4.04 -18.33
N GLU A 244 -20.88 3.29 -18.02
CA GLU A 244 -19.56 3.45 -18.65
C GLU A 244 -19.40 2.73 -19.99
N ARG A 245 -20.48 2.17 -20.56
CA ARG A 245 -20.49 1.37 -21.80
C ARG A 245 -19.57 0.14 -21.73
N LEU A 246 -19.34 -0.37 -20.53
CA LEU A 246 -18.62 -1.60 -20.26
C LEU A 246 -19.62 -2.76 -20.09
N SER A 247 -19.12 -3.98 -20.17
CA SER A 247 -19.91 -5.17 -19.91
C SER A 247 -19.18 -6.08 -18.94
N LEU A 248 -19.90 -6.58 -17.93
CA LEU A 248 -19.37 -7.62 -17.04
C LEU A 248 -18.93 -8.85 -17.83
N THR A 249 -17.85 -9.47 -17.39
CA THR A 249 -17.36 -10.71 -17.98
C THR A 249 -18.40 -11.84 -17.88
N PRO A 250 -18.36 -12.82 -18.81
CA PRO A 250 -19.22 -13.99 -18.74
C PRO A 250 -19.09 -14.78 -17.42
N ALA A 251 -17.89 -14.80 -16.82
CA ALA A 251 -17.63 -15.48 -15.56
C ALA A 251 -18.41 -14.83 -14.40
N THR A 252 -18.37 -13.51 -14.28
CA THR A 252 -19.12 -12.75 -13.25
C THR A 252 -20.63 -12.92 -13.42
N LYS A 253 -21.14 -12.88 -14.65
CA LYS A 253 -22.56 -13.10 -14.95
C LYS A 253 -23.00 -14.51 -14.52
N LYS A 254 -22.24 -15.53 -14.88
CA LYS A 254 -22.50 -16.92 -14.51
C LYS A 254 -22.47 -17.15 -12.99
N LEU A 255 -21.56 -16.47 -12.29
CA LEU A 255 -21.48 -16.52 -10.83
C LEU A 255 -22.76 -15.94 -10.20
N ALA A 256 -23.20 -14.77 -10.67
CA ALA A 256 -24.44 -14.15 -10.20
C ALA A 256 -25.67 -15.02 -10.48
N GLU A 257 -25.80 -15.58 -11.69
CA GLU A 257 -26.90 -16.50 -12.05
C GLU A 257 -26.97 -17.72 -11.13
N LYS A 258 -25.81 -18.29 -10.77
CA LYS A 258 -25.74 -19.41 -9.82
C LYS A 258 -26.31 -19.03 -8.46
N PHE A 259 -25.97 -17.86 -7.95
CA PHE A 259 -26.44 -17.37 -6.65
C PHE A 259 -27.94 -17.04 -6.63
N THR A 260 -28.50 -16.61 -7.75
CA THR A 260 -29.96 -16.40 -7.89
C THR A 260 -30.73 -17.73 -7.94
N THR A 261 -30.12 -18.78 -8.52
CA THR A 261 -30.76 -20.10 -8.67
C THR A 261 -30.69 -20.94 -7.40
N GLU A 262 -29.68 -20.71 -6.55
CA GLU A 262 -29.46 -21.43 -5.28
C GLU A 262 -30.25 -20.84 -4.07
N ALA A 263 -31.06 -19.80 -4.26
CA ALA A 263 -31.90 -19.23 -3.19
C ALA A 263 -33.00 -20.22 -2.71
N LEU A 264 -32.94 -20.57 -1.42
CA LEU A 264 -33.58 -21.71 -0.76
C LEU A 264 -35.02 -21.49 -0.23
N SER A 265 -35.65 -22.64 0.09
CA SER A 265 -36.95 -22.86 0.76
C SER A 265 -37.34 -21.81 1.83
N PRO A 266 -38.64 -21.44 1.93
CA PRO A 266 -39.18 -20.56 2.98
C PRO A 266 -38.80 -20.92 4.42
N ASP A 267 -38.42 -22.17 4.68
CA ASP A 267 -38.09 -22.69 6.02
C ASP A 267 -36.90 -21.99 6.71
N LEU A 268 -36.02 -21.35 5.94
CA LEU A 268 -34.90 -20.56 6.48
C LEU A 268 -35.32 -19.24 7.14
N TYR A 269 -36.56 -18.77 6.90
CA TYR A 269 -37.12 -17.56 7.50
C TYR A 269 -37.99 -17.85 8.73
N LEU A 270 -38.21 -19.13 9.07
CA LEU A 270 -38.96 -19.51 10.25
C LEU A 270 -38.04 -19.45 11.47
N ALA A 271 -38.46 -18.71 12.49
CA ALA A 271 -37.79 -18.75 13.79
C ALA A 271 -37.79 -20.21 14.29
N PRO A 272 -36.66 -20.72 14.82
CA PRO A 272 -36.63 -22.05 15.41
C PRO A 272 -37.73 -22.13 16.48
N PRO A 273 -38.55 -23.21 16.51
CA PRO A 273 -39.63 -23.32 17.45
C PRO A 273 -39.07 -23.14 18.86
N LEU A 274 -39.69 -22.24 19.64
CA LEU A 274 -39.35 -22.02 21.03
C LEU A 274 -39.35 -23.39 21.72
N ALA A 275 -38.17 -23.84 22.16
CA ALA A 275 -38.06 -25.01 22.98
C ALA A 275 -38.84 -24.71 24.27
N LEU A 276 -40.06 -25.25 24.36
CA LEU A 276 -40.81 -25.31 25.60
C LEU A 276 -39.91 -26.06 26.59
N GLN A 277 -39.28 -25.33 27.49
CA GLN A 277 -38.64 -25.90 28.66
C GLN A 277 -39.74 -26.57 29.46
N SER A 278 -39.81 -27.90 29.34
CA SER A 278 -40.61 -28.75 30.20
C SER A 278 -40.15 -28.56 31.64
N ALA A 279 -41.12 -28.21 32.49
CA ALA A 279 -41.00 -28.02 33.94
C ALA A 279 -40.49 -29.27 34.67
#